data_AF-A0A660CCI3-F1
#
_entry.id   AF-A0A660CCI3-F1
#
_cell.length_a   1.000
_cell.length_b   1.000
_cell.length_c   1.000
_cell.angle_alpha   90.00
_cell.angle_beta   90.00
_cell.angle_gamma   90.00
#
_symmetry.space_group_name_H-M   'P 1'
#
loop_
_entity.id
_entity.type
_entity.pdbx_description
1 polymer ?
#
loop_
_entity_poly.entity_id
_entity_poly.type
_entity_poly.pdbx_seq_one_letter_code
_entity_poly.pdbx_strand_id
1 'polypeptide(L)'
;MAVVGTVGLVATLAAIPGAYGWLHDQARDLVGEDPLVAEGRANPAVITAVYWATDDIVTGSTTRDVLEAIKSGGAQMGTSGHTVALNSNRAGRIDVVRITAVVERRERPLAGTAFLADPQGGDSDALLVRVPLDAGGDEIPARVQRGGGQPRPYGADGRIRYVEQGKAEHMIVQASTETCHCTWRLRIDYTYRGQHGTVTVPPRDRPAFETTAWGRHAVQYDAWGAGVGQLTRTDCARHPGECRTSPDR
;
A
#
# COMPACT_ATOMS: atom_id res chain seq x y z
N MET A 1 -31.35 55.16 -22.57
CA MET A 1 -30.52 54.70 -21.43
C MET A 1 -29.43 53.82 -21.98
N ALA A 2 -28.20 54.33 -22.01
CA ALA A 2 -27.01 53.61 -22.43
C ALA A 2 -26.21 53.27 -21.18
N VAL A 3 -25.78 52.01 -21.05
CA VAL A 3 -24.70 51.62 -20.13
C VAL A 3 -23.61 51.02 -21.00
N VAL A 4 -22.52 51.78 -21.11
CA VAL A 4 -21.28 51.45 -21.83
C VAL A 4 -20.17 51.42 -20.79
N GLY A 5 -19.33 50.37 -20.85
CA GLY A 5 -17.96 50.31 -20.31
C GLY A 5 -17.82 50.03 -18.80
N THR A 6 -16.80 49.33 -18.30
CA THR A 6 -15.50 49.03 -18.91
C THR A 6 -14.64 48.11 -18.01
N VAL A 7 -13.71 47.35 -18.65
CA VAL A 7 -12.35 46.92 -18.20
C VAL A 7 -12.30 45.75 -17.20
N GLY A 8 -11.41 44.75 -17.31
CA GLY A 8 -10.20 44.47 -18.11
C GLY A 8 -9.60 43.15 -17.54
N LEU A 9 -8.55 42.50 -18.02
CA LEU A 9 -7.46 42.81 -18.93
C LEU A 9 -6.75 41.45 -19.13
N VAL A 10 -7.06 40.68 -20.18
CA VAL A 10 -6.23 39.49 -20.51
C VAL A 10 -5.05 40.01 -21.32
N ALA A 11 -4.00 40.41 -20.62
CA ALA A 11 -2.78 40.91 -21.21
C ALA A 11 -2.07 39.79 -22.01
N THR A 12 -1.89 40.06 -23.30
CA THR A 12 -0.99 39.38 -24.23
C THR A 12 0.44 39.37 -23.70
N LEU A 13 0.87 38.25 -23.10
CA LEU A 13 2.27 37.94 -22.71
C LEU A 13 2.95 36.96 -23.69
N ALA A 14 2.53 36.92 -24.95
CA ALA A 14 2.99 35.93 -25.92
C ALA A 14 4.37 36.20 -26.55
N ALA A 15 5.09 37.26 -26.16
CA ALA A 15 6.28 37.73 -26.89
C ALA A 15 7.59 37.76 -26.08
N ILE A 16 7.66 37.11 -24.91
CA ILE A 16 8.93 36.90 -24.20
C ILE A 16 9.37 35.44 -24.42
N PRO A 17 10.41 35.19 -25.23
CA PRO A 17 11.01 33.86 -25.36
C PRO A 17 11.47 33.39 -23.98
N GLY A 18 10.72 32.46 -23.38
CA GLY A 18 10.93 31.98 -22.00
C GLY A 18 9.69 32.07 -21.10
N ALA A 19 8.81 33.07 -21.29
CA ALA A 19 7.57 33.19 -20.51
C ALA A 19 6.50 32.18 -20.96
N TYR A 20 6.56 31.73 -22.22
CA TYR A 20 5.59 30.79 -22.78
C TYR A 20 5.60 29.42 -22.08
N GLY A 21 6.79 28.89 -21.73
CA GLY A 21 6.91 27.64 -20.97
C GLY A 21 6.31 27.76 -19.57
N TRP A 22 6.64 28.84 -18.86
CA TRP A 22 6.11 29.10 -17.53
C TRP A 22 4.58 29.32 -17.51
N LEU A 23 4.04 30.05 -18.47
CA LEU A 23 2.59 30.27 -18.60
C LEU A 23 1.85 28.98 -18.96
N HIS A 24 2.43 28.14 -19.82
CA HIS A 24 1.85 26.86 -20.20
C HIS A 24 1.85 25.85 -19.04
N ASP A 25 2.91 25.84 -18.22
CA ASP A 25 2.98 25.02 -17.00
C ASP A 25 1.97 25.49 -15.95
N GLN A 26 1.84 26.81 -15.74
CA GLN A 26 0.80 27.40 -14.88
C GLN A 26 -0.61 27.05 -15.36
N ALA A 27 -0.88 27.13 -16.67
CA ALA A 27 -2.18 26.80 -17.23
C ALA A 27 -2.53 25.30 -17.03
N ARG A 28 -1.55 24.40 -17.12
CA ARG A 28 -1.75 22.98 -16.80
C ARG A 28 -1.95 22.74 -15.30
N ASP A 29 -1.29 23.52 -14.45
CA ASP A 29 -1.51 23.45 -13.00
C ASP A 29 -2.91 23.92 -12.57
N LEU A 30 -3.63 24.64 -13.43
CA LEU A 30 -5.01 25.06 -13.18
C LEU A 30 -6.06 23.99 -13.58
N VAL A 31 -5.65 22.96 -14.33
CA VAL A 31 -6.55 21.93 -14.85
C VAL A 31 -6.22 20.60 -14.18
N GLY A 32 -7.13 20.11 -13.34
CA GLY A 32 -6.97 18.91 -12.51
C GLY A 32 -7.00 19.26 -11.03
N GLU A 33 -7.80 18.55 -10.24
CA GLU A 33 -8.10 18.90 -8.84
C GLU A 33 -6.88 18.64 -7.93
N ASP A 34 -6.25 17.47 -8.03
CA ASP A 34 -5.16 17.07 -7.13
C ASP A 34 -3.76 17.08 -7.80
N PRO A 35 -2.75 17.73 -7.19
CA PRO A 35 -1.37 17.72 -7.67
C PRO A 35 -0.74 16.32 -7.75
N LEU A 36 -1.02 15.50 -6.75
CA LEU A 36 -0.45 14.17 -6.57
C LEU A 36 -1.57 13.13 -6.60
N VAL A 37 -1.46 12.17 -7.52
CA VAL A 37 -2.34 11.01 -7.55
C VAL A 37 -1.57 9.81 -7.00
N ALA A 38 -2.22 9.05 -6.13
CA ALA A 38 -1.64 7.86 -5.56
C ALA A 38 -2.58 6.67 -5.73
N GLU A 39 -2.02 5.57 -6.22
CA GLU A 39 -2.74 4.32 -6.39
C GLU A 39 -2.04 3.22 -5.60
N GLY A 40 -2.79 2.46 -4.83
CA GLY A 40 -2.28 1.36 -4.03
C GLY A 40 -3.04 0.09 -4.31
N ARG A 41 -2.32 -1.02 -4.35
CA ARG A 41 -2.90 -2.36 -4.47
C ARG A 41 -2.14 -3.37 -3.61
N ALA A 42 -2.87 -4.34 -3.08
CA ALA A 42 -2.26 -5.52 -2.50
C ALA A 42 -1.40 -6.20 -3.56
N ASN A 43 -0.17 -6.53 -3.19
CA ASN A 43 0.79 -7.21 -4.04
C ASN A 43 1.52 -8.27 -3.22
N PRO A 44 0.90 -9.44 -3.00
CA PRO A 44 1.52 -10.50 -2.19
C PRO A 44 2.81 -11.05 -2.80
N ALA A 45 3.14 -10.76 -4.06
CA ALA A 45 4.38 -11.22 -4.67
C ALA A 45 5.63 -10.45 -4.18
N VAL A 46 5.47 -9.33 -3.48
CA VAL A 46 6.60 -8.54 -2.93
C VAL A 46 7.05 -9.01 -1.55
N ILE A 47 6.27 -9.89 -0.93
CA ILE A 47 6.69 -10.65 0.25
C ILE A 47 7.20 -11.99 -0.25
N THR A 48 8.24 -12.52 0.42
CA THR A 48 8.91 -13.71 -0.05
C THR A 48 8.00 -14.92 -0.08
N ALA A 49 6.97 -14.99 0.77
CA ALA A 49 5.99 -16.08 0.81
C ALA A 49 4.55 -15.54 0.76
N VAL A 50 3.62 -16.35 0.28
CA VAL A 50 2.21 -15.99 0.14
C VAL A 50 1.43 -16.67 1.26
N TYR A 51 1.18 -15.92 2.34
CA TYR A 51 0.39 -16.36 3.48
C TYR A 51 -0.90 -15.57 3.57
N TRP A 52 -2.03 -16.27 3.61
CA TRP A 52 -3.35 -15.66 3.72
C TRP A 52 -4.18 -16.38 4.76
N ALA A 53 -5.16 -15.66 5.32
CA ALA A 53 -6.17 -16.22 6.19
C ALA A 53 -7.54 -15.61 5.91
N THR A 54 -8.59 -16.36 6.23
CA THR A 54 -9.99 -15.92 6.23
C THR A 54 -10.72 -16.55 7.41
N ASP A 55 -11.80 -15.93 7.90
CA ASP A 55 -12.66 -16.52 8.93
C ASP A 55 -13.56 -17.64 8.39
N ASP A 56 -13.69 -17.75 7.06
CA ASP A 56 -14.46 -18.83 6.44
C ASP A 56 -13.73 -20.17 6.53
N ILE A 57 -14.51 -21.25 6.72
CA ILE A 57 -14.03 -22.63 6.61
C ILE A 57 -14.17 -23.08 5.16
N VAL A 58 -13.06 -23.05 4.43
CA VAL A 58 -13.04 -23.44 3.02
C VAL A 58 -12.99 -24.96 2.90
N THR A 59 -13.96 -25.51 2.18
CA THR A 59 -14.10 -26.95 1.90
C THR A 59 -13.66 -27.33 0.49
N GLY A 60 -13.32 -26.35 -0.35
CA GLY A 60 -12.82 -26.54 -1.71
C GLY A 60 -11.55 -27.39 -1.73
N SER A 61 -11.39 -28.17 -2.80
CA SER A 61 -10.25 -29.09 -2.95
C SER A 61 -9.22 -28.61 -3.96
N THR A 62 -9.52 -27.56 -4.72
CA THR A 62 -8.60 -26.99 -5.71
C THR A 62 -7.99 -25.68 -5.21
N THR A 63 -6.79 -25.36 -5.69
CA THR A 63 -6.13 -24.08 -5.41
C THR A 63 -6.96 -22.88 -5.85
N ARG A 64 -7.71 -23.04 -6.93
CA ARG A 64 -8.60 -21.98 -7.42
C ARG A 64 -9.69 -21.68 -6.40
N ASP A 65 -10.38 -22.69 -5.88
CA ASP A 65 -11.48 -22.52 -4.93
C ASP A 65 -10.99 -21.83 -3.65
N VAL A 66 -9.83 -22.26 -3.14
CA VAL A 66 -9.22 -21.68 -1.93
C VAL A 66 -8.80 -20.24 -2.16
N LEU A 67 -8.14 -19.93 -3.28
CA LEU A 67 -7.74 -18.56 -3.60
C LEU A 67 -8.93 -17.64 -3.90
N GLU A 68 -10.02 -18.16 -4.45
CA GLU A 68 -11.25 -17.39 -4.68
C GLU A 68 -11.91 -17.00 -3.35
N ALA A 69 -12.04 -17.95 -2.42
CA ALA A 69 -12.53 -17.67 -1.07
C ALA A 69 -11.66 -16.65 -0.31
N ILE A 70 -10.34 -16.75 -0.44
CA ILE A 70 -9.40 -15.78 0.15
C ILE A 70 -9.56 -14.39 -0.49
N LYS A 71 -9.81 -14.30 -1.80
CA LYS A 71 -10.02 -13.01 -2.46
C LYS A 71 -11.32 -12.31 -2.02
N SER A 72 -12.33 -13.07 -1.59
CA SER A 72 -13.63 -12.51 -1.19
C SER A 72 -13.69 -12.01 0.26
N GLY A 73 -12.72 -12.36 1.10
CA GLY A 73 -12.76 -12.00 2.54
C GLY A 73 -11.54 -12.47 3.33
N GLY A 74 -10.38 -12.49 2.70
CA GLY A 74 -9.13 -12.89 3.32
C GLY A 74 -8.09 -11.77 3.37
N ALA A 75 -7.19 -11.87 4.34
CA ALA A 75 -6.09 -10.93 4.54
C ALA A 75 -4.74 -11.66 4.52
N GLN A 76 -3.68 -10.94 4.12
CA GLN A 76 -2.32 -11.46 4.19
C GLN A 76 -1.91 -11.62 5.66
N MET A 77 -1.21 -12.72 5.98
CA MET A 77 -0.91 -13.14 7.34
C MET A 77 0.54 -12.80 7.76
N GLY A 78 0.69 -12.23 8.96
CA GLY A 78 1.94 -11.79 9.56
C GLY A 78 2.52 -10.53 8.93
N THR A 79 2.83 -10.59 7.63
CA THR A 79 3.28 -9.45 6.83
C THR A 79 2.49 -9.39 5.53
N SER A 80 1.92 -8.22 5.23
CA SER A 80 1.25 -7.95 3.97
C SER A 80 2.13 -7.10 3.05
N GLY A 81 2.16 -7.47 1.78
CA GLY A 81 2.84 -6.72 0.72
C GLY A 81 1.87 -5.89 -0.11
N HIS A 82 2.24 -4.64 -0.38
CA HIS A 82 1.48 -3.70 -1.20
C HIS A 82 2.40 -2.93 -2.14
N THR A 83 1.89 -2.56 -3.31
CA THR A 83 2.58 -1.63 -4.21
C THR A 83 1.79 -0.34 -4.26
N VAL A 84 2.49 0.77 -4.06
CA VAL A 84 1.94 2.12 -4.21
C VAL A 84 2.68 2.84 -5.32
N ALA A 85 1.93 3.39 -6.27
CA ALA A 85 2.43 4.23 -7.34
C ALA A 85 2.00 5.66 -7.10
N LEU A 86 2.95 6.59 -7.17
CA LEU A 86 2.71 8.02 -7.07
C LEU A 86 2.95 8.67 -8.42
N ASN A 87 1.98 9.45 -8.88
CA ASN A 87 2.02 10.14 -10.16
C ASN A 87 1.79 11.64 -9.95
N SER A 88 2.65 12.46 -10.54
CA SER A 88 2.43 13.91 -10.57
C SER A 88 1.54 14.29 -11.74
N ASN A 89 0.46 15.01 -11.44
CA ASN A 89 -0.36 15.70 -12.44
C ASN A 89 0.13 17.12 -12.73
N ARG A 90 1.24 17.53 -12.10
CA ARG A 90 1.82 18.87 -12.21
C ARG A 90 3.17 18.83 -12.91
N ALA A 91 3.51 19.91 -13.60
CA ALA A 91 4.80 20.03 -14.28
C ALA A 91 5.97 20.17 -13.28
N GLY A 92 5.70 20.73 -12.10
CA GLY A 92 6.72 20.89 -11.05
C GLY A 92 6.95 19.63 -10.20
N ARG A 93 8.06 19.66 -9.47
CA ARG A 93 8.44 18.65 -8.48
C ARG A 93 7.49 18.66 -7.28
N ILE A 94 7.01 17.48 -6.89
CA ILE A 94 6.24 17.27 -5.66
C ILE A 94 7.12 16.54 -4.65
N ASP A 95 7.33 17.13 -3.49
CA ASP A 95 8.15 16.56 -2.41
C ASP A 95 7.29 15.72 -1.47
N VAL A 96 7.61 14.45 -1.28
CA VAL A 96 6.94 13.56 -0.32
C VAL A 96 7.60 13.74 1.05
N VAL A 97 6.89 14.39 1.97
CA VAL A 97 7.41 14.83 3.26
C VAL A 97 7.27 13.75 4.32
N ARG A 98 6.14 13.04 4.35
CA ARG A 98 5.84 12.04 5.37
C ARG A 98 5.00 10.91 4.82
N ILE A 99 5.28 9.70 5.30
CA ILE A 99 4.45 8.52 5.05
C ILE A 99 4.07 7.95 6.42
N THR A 100 2.76 7.84 6.66
CA THR A 100 2.19 7.35 7.91
C THR A 100 1.14 6.30 7.57
N ALA A 101 1.20 5.14 8.20
CA ALA A 101 0.05 4.24 8.18
C ALA A 101 -0.96 4.68 9.24
N VAL A 102 -2.22 4.74 8.86
CA VAL A 102 -3.35 5.05 9.72
C VAL A 102 -4.14 3.77 9.90
N VAL A 103 -4.13 3.21 11.10
CA VAL A 103 -4.91 2.03 11.47
C VAL A 103 -6.33 2.48 11.79
N GLU A 104 -7.29 1.99 11.02
CA GLU A 104 -8.71 2.35 11.14
C GLU A 104 -9.44 1.40 12.11
N ARG A 105 -9.01 0.14 12.17
CA ARG A 105 -9.60 -0.88 13.03
C ARG A 105 -8.58 -1.94 13.43
N ARG A 106 -8.73 -2.45 14.67
CA ARG A 106 -7.98 -3.59 15.21
C ARG A 106 -8.96 -4.61 15.75
N GLU A 107 -8.92 -5.80 15.19
CA GLU A 107 -9.75 -6.94 15.56
C GLU A 107 -8.87 -8.15 15.92
N ARG A 108 -9.49 -9.22 16.41
CA ARG A 108 -8.76 -10.48 16.63
C ARG A 108 -8.27 -11.02 15.28
N PRO A 109 -7.11 -11.69 15.25
CA PRO A 109 -6.63 -12.34 14.03
C PRO A 109 -7.67 -13.33 13.47
N LEU A 110 -7.71 -13.44 12.15
CA LEU A 110 -8.60 -14.37 11.45
C LEU A 110 -8.28 -15.82 11.85
N ALA A 111 -9.31 -16.67 11.98
CA ALA A 111 -9.17 -17.98 12.62
C ALA A 111 -9.79 -19.16 11.82
N GLY A 112 -10.39 -18.90 10.67
CA GLY A 112 -11.04 -19.93 9.85
C GLY A 112 -10.03 -20.80 9.11
N THR A 113 -9.68 -20.37 7.91
CA THR A 113 -8.78 -21.09 7.00
C THR A 113 -7.51 -20.28 6.76
N ALA A 114 -6.35 -20.93 6.90
CA ALA A 114 -5.07 -20.42 6.44
C ALA A 114 -4.64 -21.06 5.12
N PHE A 115 -3.99 -20.28 4.26
CA PHE A 115 -3.33 -20.74 3.04
C PHE A 115 -1.87 -20.30 3.06
N LEU A 116 -0.97 -21.27 2.89
CA LEU A 116 0.46 -21.06 2.96
C LEU A 116 1.11 -21.56 1.67
N ALA A 117 1.78 -20.66 0.97
CA ALA A 117 2.65 -21.00 -0.14
C ALA A 117 4.04 -20.41 0.10
N ASP A 118 5.02 -21.31 0.22
CA ASP A 118 6.40 -20.98 0.55
C ASP A 118 7.14 -20.26 -0.60
N PRO A 119 8.24 -19.57 -0.29
CA PRO A 119 8.85 -18.62 -1.21
C PRO A 119 9.26 -19.15 -2.58
N GLN A 120 9.06 -18.32 -3.60
CA GLN A 120 9.61 -18.54 -4.95
C GLN A 120 10.68 -17.50 -5.36
N GLY A 121 11.13 -16.68 -4.40
CA GLY A 121 12.09 -15.60 -4.63
C GLY A 121 11.42 -14.34 -5.19
N GLY A 122 11.93 -13.19 -4.75
CA GLY A 122 11.50 -11.89 -5.24
C GLY A 122 12.66 -10.92 -5.06
N ASP A 123 13.16 -10.39 -6.16
CA ASP A 123 14.13 -9.31 -6.17
C ASP A 123 13.44 -8.06 -6.70
N SER A 124 13.61 -6.95 -6.01
CA SER A 124 12.98 -5.69 -6.39
C SER A 124 13.86 -4.53 -5.95
N ASP A 125 14.28 -3.73 -6.92
CA ASP A 125 15.00 -2.48 -6.72
C ASP A 125 14.12 -1.33 -6.16
N ALA A 126 12.83 -1.57 -5.91
CA ALA A 126 11.91 -0.56 -5.41
C ALA A 126 12.18 -0.16 -3.95
N LEU A 127 11.78 1.06 -3.57
CA LEU A 127 11.88 1.53 -2.20
C LEU A 127 11.02 0.67 -1.28
N LEU A 128 11.66 0.08 -0.26
CA LEU A 128 10.98 -0.70 0.76
C LEU A 128 10.58 0.18 1.95
N VAL A 129 9.27 0.35 2.10
CA VAL A 129 8.59 1.05 3.19
C VAL A 129 8.01 0.00 4.14
N ARG A 130 8.41 0.01 5.40
CA ARG A 130 7.98 -0.91 6.45
C ARG A 130 7.07 -0.21 7.45
N VAL A 131 5.97 -0.86 7.80
CA VAL A 131 4.97 -0.35 8.74
C VAL A 131 4.72 -1.40 9.82
N PRO A 132 5.29 -1.24 11.03
CA PRO A 132 4.99 -2.13 12.15
C PRO A 132 3.62 -1.75 12.73
N LEU A 133 2.56 -2.45 12.33
CA LEU A 133 1.18 -2.13 12.72
C LEU A 133 0.94 -2.29 14.22
N ASP A 134 1.78 -3.02 14.96
CA ASP A 134 1.69 -3.12 16.42
C ASP A 134 2.38 -1.97 17.16
N ALA A 135 3.05 -1.06 16.45
CA ALA A 135 3.55 0.15 17.08
C ALA A 135 2.37 0.94 17.64
N GLY A 136 2.43 1.30 18.93
CA GLY A 136 1.30 1.86 19.67
C GLY A 136 0.66 3.08 19.00
N GLY A 137 -0.65 3.23 19.21
CA GLY A 137 -1.48 4.25 18.58
C GLY A 137 -2.03 3.83 17.21
N ASP A 138 -2.74 4.76 16.57
CA ASP A 138 -3.40 4.55 15.27
C ASP A 138 -2.62 5.19 14.12
N GLU A 139 -1.71 6.11 14.40
CA GLU A 139 -0.84 6.74 13.41
C GLU A 139 0.60 6.24 13.55
N ILE A 140 1.04 5.46 12.58
CA ILE A 140 2.30 4.72 12.62
C ILE A 140 3.24 5.30 11.56
N PRO A 141 4.28 6.04 11.96
CA PRO A 141 5.26 6.55 11.01
C PRO A 141 5.96 5.41 10.27
N ALA A 142 5.99 5.51 8.94
CA ALA A 142 6.64 4.49 8.14
C ALA A 142 8.16 4.51 8.32
N ARG A 143 8.77 3.32 8.25
CA ARG A 143 10.22 3.14 8.29
C ARG A 143 10.72 2.76 6.91
N VAL A 144 11.81 3.36 6.46
CA VAL A 144 12.48 3.02 5.20
C VAL A 144 13.76 2.24 5.49
N GLN A 145 14.00 1.23 4.68
CA GLN A 145 15.26 0.49 4.69
C GLN A 145 15.96 0.68 3.35
N ARG A 146 17.24 1.02 3.38
CA ARG A 146 18.07 1.15 2.18
C ARG A 146 19.31 0.28 2.34
N GLY A 147 19.51 -0.64 1.40
CA GLY A 147 20.57 -1.65 1.51
C GLY A 147 20.45 -2.49 2.78
N GLY A 148 21.58 -3.01 3.27
CA GLY A 148 21.63 -3.83 4.49
C GLY A 148 21.53 -3.06 5.82
N GLY A 149 21.17 -1.77 5.81
CA GLY A 149 21.08 -0.95 7.01
C GLY A 149 19.82 -1.25 7.86
N GLN A 150 19.80 -0.78 9.10
CA GLN A 150 18.61 -0.83 9.95
C GLN A 150 17.50 0.09 9.41
N PRO A 151 16.22 -0.32 9.44
CA PRO A 151 15.10 0.54 9.06
C PRO A 151 15.06 1.82 9.92
N ARG A 152 14.88 2.98 9.29
CA ARG A 152 14.79 4.30 9.96
C ARG A 152 13.49 4.99 9.61
N PRO A 153 12.96 5.92 10.43
CA PRO A 153 11.79 6.70 10.05
C PRO A 153 11.98 7.37 8.68
N TYR A 154 10.92 7.43 7.89
CA TYR A 154 10.94 8.13 6.59
C TYR A 154 11.43 9.58 6.77
N GLY A 155 12.36 10.01 5.91
CA GLY A 155 12.94 11.36 5.94
C GLY A 155 14.02 11.59 7.02
N ALA A 156 14.32 10.61 7.88
CA ALA A 156 15.32 10.76 8.93
C ALA A 156 16.76 10.94 8.41
N ASP A 157 17.04 10.58 7.16
CA ASP A 157 18.32 10.79 6.49
C ASP A 157 18.37 12.11 5.68
N GLY A 158 17.33 12.95 5.80
CA GLY A 158 17.20 14.20 5.04
C GLY A 158 16.93 14.01 3.55
N ARG A 159 16.73 12.77 3.09
CA ARG A 159 16.43 12.47 1.68
C ARG A 159 14.93 12.40 1.46
N ILE A 160 14.36 13.57 1.13
CA ILE A 160 12.98 13.70 0.70
C ILE A 160 12.84 13.12 -0.71
N ARG A 161 11.97 12.13 -0.88
CA ARG A 161 11.61 11.62 -2.22
C ARG A 161 10.75 12.65 -2.93
N TYR A 162 10.86 12.67 -4.23
CA TYR A 162 10.08 13.57 -5.05
C TYR A 162 9.48 12.85 -6.25
N VAL A 163 8.35 13.36 -6.70
CA VAL A 163 7.60 12.86 -7.86
C VAL A 163 7.62 13.94 -8.92
N GLU A 164 7.96 13.57 -10.15
CA GLU A 164 8.00 14.46 -11.30
C GLU A 164 6.95 14.04 -12.33
N GLN A 165 6.55 14.98 -13.19
CA GLN A 165 5.63 14.66 -14.28
C GLN A 165 6.21 13.58 -15.20
N GLY A 166 5.38 12.59 -15.54
CA GLY A 166 5.77 11.50 -16.46
C GLY A 166 6.75 10.48 -15.87
N LYS A 167 7.12 10.61 -14.59
CA LYS A 167 7.95 9.63 -13.86
C LYS A 167 7.21 9.17 -12.62
N ALA A 168 6.52 8.04 -12.74
CA ALA A 168 5.87 7.41 -11.60
C ALA A 168 6.93 6.96 -10.57
N GLU A 169 6.74 7.34 -9.31
CA GLU A 169 7.54 6.79 -8.21
C GLU A 169 6.81 5.57 -7.65
N HIS A 170 7.49 4.43 -7.64
CA HIS A 170 6.95 3.18 -7.11
C HIS A 170 7.58 2.87 -5.76
N MET A 171 6.74 2.48 -4.81
CA MET A 171 7.17 1.98 -3.50
C MET A 171 6.50 0.66 -3.16
N ILE A 172 7.25 -0.18 -2.47
CA ILE A 172 6.75 -1.40 -1.87
C ILE A 172 6.50 -1.11 -0.40
N VAL A 173 5.30 -1.40 0.06
CA VAL A 173 4.89 -1.23 1.44
C VAL A 173 4.69 -2.60 2.05
N GLN A 174 5.48 -2.90 3.08
CA GLN A 174 5.34 -4.09 3.91
C GLN A 174 4.77 -3.67 5.26
N ALA A 175 3.54 -4.11 5.55
CA ALA A 175 2.94 -3.91 6.86
C ALA A 175 2.95 -5.21 7.65
N SER A 176 3.41 -5.17 8.89
CA SER A 176 3.55 -6.36 9.73
C SER A 176 2.74 -6.22 11.01
N THR A 177 2.11 -7.30 11.45
CA THR A 177 1.46 -7.39 12.76
C THR A 177 1.62 -8.79 13.34
N GLU A 178 1.75 -8.84 14.66
CA GLU A 178 1.79 -10.02 15.50
C GLU A 178 0.51 -10.15 16.37
N THR A 179 -0.36 -9.14 16.39
CA THR A 179 -1.44 -9.06 17.40
C THR A 179 -2.86 -8.88 16.86
N CYS A 180 -3.07 -8.32 15.66
CA CYS A 180 -4.40 -7.94 15.18
C CYS A 180 -4.72 -8.50 13.79
N HIS A 181 -6.01 -8.60 13.49
CA HIS A 181 -6.49 -8.27 12.15
C HIS A 181 -6.68 -6.76 12.08
N CYS A 182 -5.81 -6.10 11.33
CA CYS A 182 -5.77 -4.66 11.22
C CYS A 182 -6.26 -4.20 9.85
N THR A 183 -7.22 -3.28 9.85
CA THR A 183 -7.65 -2.52 8.68
C THR A 183 -6.96 -1.16 8.71
N TRP A 184 -6.29 -0.76 7.62
CA TRP A 184 -5.41 0.41 7.62
C TRP A 184 -5.23 1.04 6.24
N ARG A 185 -4.76 2.29 6.21
CA ARG A 185 -4.43 3.05 5.00
C ARG A 185 -3.09 3.75 5.15
N LEU A 186 -2.51 4.20 4.05
CA LEU A 186 -1.38 5.13 4.07
C LEU A 186 -1.89 6.55 3.91
N ARG A 187 -1.40 7.44 4.76
CA ARG A 187 -1.44 8.88 4.59
C ARG A 187 -0.06 9.34 4.14
N ILE A 188 -0.02 10.00 2.99
CA ILE A 188 1.20 10.53 2.40
C ILE A 188 1.07 12.05 2.36
N ASP A 189 1.86 12.73 3.18
CA ASP A 189 1.93 14.19 3.20
C ASP A 189 2.99 14.66 2.22
N TYR A 190 2.65 15.65 1.40
CA TYR A 190 3.52 16.18 0.36
C TYR A 190 3.51 17.71 0.34
N THR A 191 4.50 18.29 -0.35
CA THR A 191 4.56 19.73 -0.64
C THR A 191 4.71 19.98 -2.13
N TYR A 192 3.97 20.95 -2.65
CA TYR A 192 4.07 21.44 -4.02
C TYR A 192 4.06 22.97 -4.02
N ARG A 193 5.12 23.61 -4.53
CA ARG A 193 5.27 25.07 -4.57
C ARG A 193 4.97 25.77 -3.22
N GLY A 194 5.42 25.17 -2.13
CA GLY A 194 5.22 25.68 -0.77
C GLY A 194 3.84 25.41 -0.16
N GLN A 195 2.91 24.82 -0.90
CA GLN A 195 1.63 24.36 -0.36
C GLN A 195 1.74 22.92 0.12
N HIS A 196 1.15 22.64 1.27
CA HIS A 196 1.05 21.30 1.83
C HIS A 196 -0.21 20.61 1.31
N GLY A 197 -0.09 19.32 1.01
CA GLY A 197 -1.20 18.46 0.66
C GLY A 197 -1.03 17.07 1.26
N THR A 198 -2.11 16.31 1.24
CA THR A 198 -2.13 14.94 1.75
C THR A 198 -2.92 14.06 0.79
N VAL A 199 -2.42 12.85 0.54
CA VAL A 199 -3.15 11.81 -0.20
C VAL A 199 -3.30 10.57 0.66
N THR A 200 -4.44 9.89 0.54
CA THR A 200 -4.74 8.65 1.28
C THR A 200 -4.77 7.47 0.32
N VAL A 201 -4.14 6.36 0.70
CA VAL A 201 -3.99 5.17 -0.15
C VAL A 201 -4.37 3.89 0.63
N PRO A 202 -5.37 3.12 0.19
CA PRO A 202 -6.30 3.42 -0.90
C PRO A 202 -7.16 4.65 -0.55
N PRO A 203 -7.77 5.33 -1.53
CA PRO A 203 -8.69 6.44 -1.24
C PRO A 203 -9.89 5.98 -0.42
N ARG A 204 -10.51 6.89 0.34
CA ARG A 204 -11.51 6.57 1.37
C ARG A 204 -12.78 5.88 0.83
N ASP A 205 -13.08 6.06 -0.45
CA ASP A 205 -14.19 5.44 -1.18
C ASP A 205 -13.91 3.98 -1.60
N ARG A 206 -12.68 3.51 -1.43
CA ARG A 206 -12.27 2.11 -1.68
C ARG A 206 -11.99 1.38 -0.38
N PRO A 207 -12.08 0.04 -0.35
CA PRO A 207 -11.66 -0.75 0.80
C PRO A 207 -10.23 -0.42 1.24
N ALA A 208 -10.01 -0.39 2.55
CA ALA A 208 -8.70 -0.20 3.14
C ALA A 208 -7.83 -1.45 2.94
N PHE A 209 -6.55 -1.35 3.27
CA PHE A 209 -5.68 -2.52 3.33
C PHE A 209 -5.99 -3.34 4.57
N GLU A 210 -5.74 -4.64 4.48
CA GLU A 210 -5.90 -5.57 5.59
C GLU A 210 -4.61 -6.38 5.79
N THR A 211 -4.25 -6.56 7.06
CA THR A 211 -3.16 -7.45 7.49
C THR A 211 -3.63 -8.16 8.74
N THR A 212 -3.53 -9.49 8.78
CA THR A 212 -3.84 -10.27 9.98
C THR A 212 -2.58 -10.86 10.58
N ALA A 213 -2.50 -10.95 11.89
CA ALA A 213 -1.42 -11.66 12.56
C ALA A 213 -1.53 -13.17 12.28
N TRP A 214 -0.42 -13.87 12.54
CA TRP A 214 -0.48 -15.32 12.70
C TRP A 214 -1.41 -15.68 13.86
N GLY A 215 -2.12 -16.79 13.73
CA GLY A 215 -3.10 -17.22 14.71
C GLY A 215 -3.48 -18.67 14.54
N ARG A 216 -4.27 -19.19 15.47
CA ARG A 216 -4.81 -20.54 15.37
C ARG A 216 -5.89 -20.57 14.29
N HIS A 217 -5.72 -21.45 13.31
CA HIS A 217 -6.70 -21.68 12.26
C HIS A 217 -7.37 -23.04 12.44
N ALA A 218 -8.62 -23.18 12.01
CA ALA A 218 -9.33 -24.45 12.01
C ALA A 218 -8.86 -25.36 10.86
N VAL A 219 -8.53 -24.77 9.71
CA VAL A 219 -8.04 -25.47 8.52
C VAL A 219 -6.80 -24.79 7.97
N GLN A 220 -5.83 -25.57 7.51
CA GLN A 220 -4.65 -25.08 6.81
C GLN A 220 -4.54 -25.73 5.44
N TYR A 221 -4.22 -24.95 4.42
CA TYR A 221 -3.82 -25.42 3.11
C TYR A 221 -2.36 -25.07 2.88
N ASP A 222 -1.52 -26.08 2.67
CA ASP A 222 -0.12 -25.90 2.29
C ASP A 222 0.06 -26.19 0.80
N ALA A 223 0.65 -25.23 0.10
CA ALA A 223 1.10 -25.38 -1.28
C ALA A 223 2.63 -25.54 -1.29
N TRP A 224 3.12 -26.68 -1.77
CA TRP A 224 4.55 -26.98 -1.90
C TRP A 224 4.97 -27.07 -3.37
N GLY A 225 6.13 -26.50 -3.72
CA GLY A 225 6.75 -26.61 -5.04
C GLY A 225 6.43 -25.48 -6.03
N ALA A 226 7.19 -25.42 -7.13
CA ALA A 226 7.15 -24.35 -8.15
C ALA A 226 5.86 -24.28 -8.99
N GLY A 227 4.82 -25.03 -8.60
CA GLY A 227 3.50 -24.99 -9.20
C GLY A 227 2.46 -25.16 -8.10
N VAL A 228 1.51 -24.26 -8.06
CA VAL A 228 0.27 -24.24 -7.23
C VAL A 228 -0.65 -25.47 -7.45
N GLY A 229 -0.11 -26.61 -7.87
CA GLY A 229 -0.87 -27.76 -8.37
C GLY A 229 -1.36 -28.73 -7.29
N GLN A 230 -0.65 -28.88 -6.17
CA GLN A 230 -1.06 -29.78 -5.10
C GLN A 230 -1.18 -29.02 -3.78
N LEU A 231 -2.41 -28.95 -3.27
CA LEU A 231 -2.69 -28.45 -1.92
C LEU A 231 -2.86 -29.62 -0.97
N THR A 232 -2.18 -29.55 0.16
CA THR A 232 -2.45 -30.42 1.30
C THR A 232 -3.37 -29.68 2.24
N ARG A 233 -4.59 -30.19 2.41
CA ARG A 233 -5.54 -29.68 3.41
C ARG A 233 -5.33 -30.42 4.73
N THR A 234 -5.10 -29.67 5.79
CA THR A 234 -4.95 -30.19 7.16
C THR A 234 -6.06 -29.63 8.04
N ASP A 235 -6.75 -30.51 8.78
CA ASP A 235 -7.73 -30.12 9.80
C ASP A 235 -6.98 -29.88 11.11
N CYS A 236 -6.70 -28.61 11.41
CA CYS A 236 -5.91 -28.20 12.57
C CYS A 236 -6.66 -28.35 13.90
N ALA A 237 -8.00 -28.46 13.86
CA ALA A 237 -8.78 -28.75 15.05
C ALA A 237 -8.56 -30.20 15.52
N ARG A 238 -8.37 -31.13 14.58
CA ARG A 238 -8.10 -32.56 14.85
C ARG A 238 -6.62 -32.89 14.95
N HIS A 239 -5.79 -32.24 14.15
CA HIS A 239 -4.35 -32.52 14.01
C HIS A 239 -3.51 -31.25 14.23
N PRO A 240 -3.56 -30.61 15.41
CA PRO A 240 -2.90 -29.33 15.65
C PRO A 240 -1.37 -29.38 15.48
N GLY A 241 -0.74 -30.53 15.75
CA GLY A 241 0.71 -30.71 15.60
C GLY A 241 1.20 -30.72 14.14
N GLU A 242 0.31 -30.92 13.18
CA GLU A 242 0.62 -30.94 11.75
C GLU A 242 0.51 -29.55 11.11
N CYS A 243 -0.16 -28.60 11.76
CA CYS A 243 -0.34 -27.24 11.25
C CYS A 243 0.83 -26.32 11.63
N ARG A 244 1.24 -25.49 10.68
CA ARG A 244 2.28 -24.45 10.85
C ARG A 244 1.74 -23.25 11.62
N THR A 245 0.44 -23.00 11.53
CA THR A 245 -0.25 -21.92 12.25
C THR A 245 -0.71 -22.33 13.65
N SER A 246 -0.21 -23.44 14.21
CA SER A 246 -0.58 -23.87 15.56
C SER A 246 0.18 -23.03 16.60
N PRO A 247 -0.48 -22.55 17.68
CA PRO A 247 0.13 -21.66 18.68
C PRO A 247 1.23 -22.32 19.55
N ASP A 248 1.43 -23.64 19.45
CA ASP A 248 2.39 -24.40 20.26
C ASP A 248 3.76 -24.60 19.59
N ARG A 249 4.10 -23.81 18.56
CA ARG A 249 5.42 -23.82 17.90
C ARG A 249 6.15 -22.49 18.02
#